data_AF-A0A1D7V2W2-F1
#
_entry.id   AF-A0A1D7V2W2-F1
#
_cell.length_a   1.000
_cell.length_b   1.000
_cell.length_c   1.000
_cell.angle_alpha   90.00
_cell.angle_beta   90.00
_cell.angle_gamma   90.00
#
_symmetry.space_group_name_H-M   'P 1'
#
loop_
_entity.id
_entity.type
_entity.pdbx_description
1 polymer ?
#
loop_
_entity_poly.entity_id
_entity_poly.type
_entity_poly.pdbx_seq_one_letter_code
_entity_poly.pdbx_strand_id
1 'polypeptide(L)'
;MKRELIFRDETSDKFWNLESSGLSFTVTFGKTGTAGQTQTKTFDSEDKCRKEAEKLITEKLKKGYKENTSVDFLSEWKSTLNSKPPKEAFLHHFSFLIEAEEDKEILKKLSENLISFSLNEKENALIAEIKIEHLKNENAELICHPPFTKIPEKGLPKSYVKTVKVHNGIYFEDLGGGSIGFFGLDEKGKINAGGWEPEAIEEGDNEEFLEALENKELSVEDAPCIIEFGQNWILSDPLKKTIHKEPAYLFVSHEDCEVVTIKKANQFLFGPILLRVLAQRILDIEFFSEIYS
;
A
#
# COMPACT_ATOMS: atom_id res chain seq x y z
N MET A 1 14.65 -24.63 10.22
CA MET A 1 14.82 -23.27 9.65
C MET A 1 14.12 -23.22 8.30
N LYS A 2 13.33 -22.19 8.00
CA LYS A 2 12.71 -22.00 6.69
C LYS A 2 13.03 -20.60 6.16
N ARG A 3 13.37 -20.50 4.87
CA ARG A 3 13.62 -19.25 4.16
C ARG A 3 13.02 -19.33 2.78
N GLU A 4 12.33 -18.29 2.37
CA GLU A 4 11.75 -18.17 1.05
C GLU A 4 12.33 -16.92 0.42
N LEU A 5 12.92 -17.05 -0.75
CA LEU A 5 13.60 -15.95 -1.43
C LEU A 5 13.02 -15.76 -2.83
N ILE A 6 12.88 -14.52 -3.25
CA ILE A 6 12.46 -14.13 -4.60
C ILE A 6 13.58 -13.33 -5.27
N PHE A 7 13.79 -13.58 -6.56
CA PHE A 7 14.65 -12.80 -7.42
C PHE A 7 13.85 -12.28 -8.59
N ARG A 8 13.81 -10.95 -8.74
CA ARG A 8 13.12 -10.30 -9.84
C ARG A 8 13.98 -9.25 -10.51
N ASP A 9 14.04 -9.32 -11.83
CA ASP A 9 14.59 -8.30 -12.72
C ASP A 9 13.63 -8.09 -13.91
N GLU A 10 14.04 -7.35 -14.95
CA GLU A 10 13.18 -7.06 -16.11
C GLU A 10 12.75 -8.30 -16.91
N THR A 11 13.47 -9.42 -16.79
CA THR A 11 13.28 -10.64 -17.59
C THR A 11 13.06 -11.90 -16.76
N SER A 12 13.34 -11.85 -15.46
CA SER A 12 13.32 -12.99 -14.55
C SER A 12 12.38 -12.73 -13.39
N ASP A 13 11.53 -13.71 -13.10
CA ASP A 13 10.77 -13.82 -11.85
C ASP A 13 10.95 -15.24 -11.31
N LYS A 14 11.78 -15.39 -10.28
CA LYS A 14 12.24 -16.68 -9.76
C LYS A 14 12.05 -16.75 -8.26
N PHE A 15 11.74 -17.93 -7.76
CA PHE A 15 11.75 -18.23 -6.33
C PHE A 15 12.86 -19.23 -5.98
N TRP A 16 13.31 -19.18 -4.74
CA TRP A 16 14.26 -20.12 -4.14
C TRP A 16 13.94 -20.23 -2.66
N ASN A 17 13.54 -21.41 -2.23
CA ASN A 17 13.13 -21.71 -0.86
C ASN A 17 14.09 -22.73 -0.27
N LEU A 18 14.35 -22.63 1.03
CA LEU A 18 15.13 -23.60 1.79
C LEU A 18 14.38 -23.93 3.07
N GLU A 19 14.14 -25.23 3.28
CA GLU A 19 13.57 -25.80 4.50
C GLU A 19 14.57 -26.79 5.10
N SER A 20 15.06 -26.52 6.31
CA SER A 20 16.01 -27.37 7.04
C SER A 20 15.35 -27.96 8.29
N SER A 21 15.49 -29.27 8.45
CA SER A 21 14.97 -30.08 9.55
C SER A 21 16.01 -31.15 9.95
N GLY A 22 16.50 -31.09 11.19
CA GLY A 22 17.50 -32.01 11.72
C GLY A 22 18.76 -32.08 10.83
N LEU A 23 19.05 -33.29 10.32
CA LEU A 23 20.23 -33.59 9.54
C LEU A 23 20.11 -33.26 8.05
N SER A 24 18.97 -32.74 7.59
CA SER A 24 18.77 -32.44 6.17
C SER A 24 18.20 -31.06 5.93
N PHE A 25 18.41 -30.57 4.72
CA PHE A 25 17.64 -29.48 4.17
C PHE A 25 17.13 -29.84 2.79
N THR A 26 16.03 -29.21 2.42
CA THR A 26 15.40 -29.28 1.12
C THR A 26 15.39 -27.87 0.53
N VAL A 27 15.86 -27.73 -0.69
CA VAL A 27 15.83 -26.51 -1.47
C VAL A 27 14.82 -26.68 -2.61
N THR A 28 13.89 -25.74 -2.74
CA THR A 28 12.91 -25.73 -3.84
C THR A 28 13.06 -24.44 -4.64
N PHE A 29 13.24 -24.50 -5.96
CA PHE A 29 13.48 -23.31 -6.77
C PHE A 29 12.87 -23.41 -8.15
N GLY A 30 12.51 -22.27 -8.75
CA GLY A 30 11.87 -22.26 -10.06
C GLY A 30 11.43 -20.88 -10.48
N LYS A 31 10.63 -20.82 -11.55
CA LYS A 31 9.90 -19.60 -11.94
C LYS A 31 8.74 -19.41 -10.97
N THR A 32 8.51 -18.18 -10.52
CA THR A 32 7.38 -17.86 -9.63
C THR A 32 6.06 -18.30 -10.27
N GLY A 33 5.17 -18.91 -9.47
CA GLY A 33 3.90 -19.49 -9.96
C GLY A 33 3.99 -20.92 -10.52
N THR A 34 5.15 -21.57 -10.45
CA THR A 34 5.31 -22.99 -10.82
C THR A 34 5.65 -23.84 -9.58
N ALA A 35 5.48 -25.16 -9.67
CA ALA A 35 5.90 -26.07 -8.61
C ALA A 35 7.43 -26.06 -8.37
N GLY A 36 8.20 -25.61 -9.37
CA GLY A 36 9.67 -25.59 -9.32
C GLY A 36 10.31 -26.98 -9.29
N GLN A 37 11.57 -27.02 -8.87
CA GLN A 37 12.37 -28.22 -8.68
C GLN A 37 12.86 -28.29 -7.24
N THR A 38 12.88 -29.50 -6.70
CA THR A 38 13.26 -29.76 -5.31
C THR A 38 14.56 -30.56 -5.25
N GLN A 39 15.47 -30.17 -4.35
CA GLN A 39 16.71 -30.88 -4.05
C GLN A 39 16.89 -31.02 -2.55
N THR A 40 17.02 -32.25 -2.06
CA THR A 40 17.28 -32.54 -0.64
C THR A 40 18.71 -32.97 -0.44
N LYS A 41 19.35 -32.47 0.62
CA LYS A 41 20.71 -32.82 1.02
C LYS A 41 20.74 -33.17 2.50
N THR A 42 21.38 -34.29 2.83
CA THR A 42 21.53 -34.81 4.19
C THR A 42 22.99 -34.74 4.62
N PHE A 43 23.22 -34.51 5.91
CA PHE A 43 24.53 -34.27 6.52
C PHE A 43 24.75 -35.17 7.73
N ASP A 44 26.02 -35.36 8.11
CA ASP A 44 26.38 -36.18 9.27
C ASP A 44 26.03 -35.53 10.62
N SER A 45 25.80 -34.21 10.63
CA SER A 45 25.43 -33.46 11.84
C SER A 45 24.55 -32.25 11.53
N GLU A 46 23.72 -31.87 12.50
CA GLU A 46 22.82 -30.72 12.39
C GLU A 46 23.60 -29.41 12.22
N ASP A 47 24.74 -29.28 12.90
CA ASP A 47 25.60 -28.08 12.77
C ASP A 47 26.19 -27.92 11.36
N LYS A 48 26.56 -29.03 10.69
CA LYS A 48 27.01 -29.00 9.30
C LYS A 48 25.87 -28.60 8.37
N CYS A 49 24.68 -29.17 8.58
CA CYS A 49 23.47 -28.86 7.83
C CYS A 49 23.14 -27.36 7.92
N ARG A 50 23.13 -26.81 9.13
CA ARG A 50 22.85 -25.39 9.39
C ARG A 50 23.85 -24.46 8.73
N LYS A 51 25.16 -24.70 8.89
CA LYS A 51 26.20 -23.85 8.30
C LYS A 51 26.13 -23.81 6.77
N GLU A 52 25.87 -24.95 6.14
CA GLU A 52 25.73 -25.01 4.68
C GLU A 52 24.44 -24.30 4.22
N ALA A 53 23.33 -24.45 4.95
CA ALA A 53 22.10 -23.72 4.66
C ALA A 53 22.29 -22.20 4.76
N GLU A 54 22.90 -21.71 5.84
CA GLU A 54 23.24 -20.29 6.04
C GLU A 54 24.14 -19.74 4.92
N LYS A 55 25.12 -20.53 4.47
CA LYS A 55 25.99 -20.19 3.34
C LYS A 55 25.19 -20.02 2.05
N LEU A 56 24.31 -20.97 1.71
CA LEU A 56 23.48 -20.90 0.50
C LEU A 56 22.55 -19.68 0.52
N ILE A 57 21.95 -19.38 1.67
CA ILE A 57 21.12 -18.18 1.85
C ILE A 57 21.94 -16.93 1.57
N THR A 58 23.13 -16.81 2.19
CA THR A 58 24.01 -15.65 2.02
C THR A 58 24.44 -15.46 0.56
N GLU A 59 24.74 -16.55 -0.15
CA GLU A 59 25.08 -16.51 -1.57
C GLU A 59 23.90 -16.04 -2.43
N LYS A 60 22.67 -16.47 -2.12
CA LYS A 60 21.48 -16.03 -2.86
C LYS A 60 21.19 -14.54 -2.62
N LEU A 61 21.29 -14.09 -1.37
CA LEU A 61 21.14 -12.67 -1.04
C LEU A 61 22.17 -11.80 -1.77
N LYS A 62 23.44 -12.24 -1.83
CA LYS A 62 24.49 -11.56 -2.62
C LYS A 62 24.21 -11.54 -4.12
N LYS A 63 23.47 -12.52 -4.65
CA LYS A 63 23.03 -12.59 -6.05
C LYS A 63 21.76 -11.76 -6.32
N GLY A 64 21.30 -10.97 -5.36
CA GLY A 64 20.15 -10.07 -5.50
C GLY A 64 18.80 -10.73 -5.21
N TYR A 65 18.78 -11.97 -4.72
CA TYR A 65 17.55 -12.53 -4.14
C TYR A 65 17.19 -11.73 -2.88
N LYS A 66 15.90 -11.51 -2.66
CA LYS A 66 15.35 -10.87 -1.47
C LYS A 66 14.46 -11.86 -0.74
N GLU A 67 14.25 -11.68 0.55
CA GLU A 67 13.25 -12.48 1.27
C GLU A 67 11.88 -12.33 0.59
N ASN A 68 11.18 -13.45 0.45
CA ASN A 68 9.79 -13.49 0.04
C ASN A 68 8.96 -13.00 1.23
N THR A 69 8.59 -11.73 1.18
CA THR A 69 7.92 -11.04 2.28
C THR A 69 6.52 -11.60 2.57
N SER A 70 5.97 -12.49 1.73
CA SER A 70 4.61 -13.02 1.89
C SER A 70 4.39 -13.87 3.16
N VAL A 71 5.43 -14.55 3.66
CA VAL A 71 5.37 -15.28 4.95
C VAL A 71 5.89 -14.42 6.11
N ASP A 72 6.66 -13.38 5.79
CA ASP A 72 7.26 -12.47 6.75
C ASP A 72 6.22 -11.49 7.32
N PHE A 73 5.36 -10.90 6.46
CA PHE A 73 4.41 -9.87 6.90
C PHE A 73 3.41 -10.38 7.94
N LEU A 74 2.84 -11.59 7.76
CA LEU A 74 1.90 -12.15 8.75
C LEU A 74 2.56 -12.41 10.10
N SER A 75 3.80 -12.89 10.08
CA SER A 75 4.56 -13.17 11.31
C SER A 75 4.94 -11.87 12.01
N GLU A 76 5.34 -10.85 11.25
CA GLU A 76 5.64 -9.50 11.73
C GLU A 76 4.40 -8.82 12.32
N TRP A 77 3.25 -8.90 11.65
CA TRP A 77 1.99 -8.37 12.14
C TRP A 77 1.55 -9.05 13.43
N LYS A 78 1.56 -10.39 13.47
CA LYS A 78 1.26 -11.15 14.71
C LYS A 78 2.22 -10.79 15.83
N SER A 79 3.52 -10.66 15.54
CA SER A 79 4.52 -10.24 16.53
C SER A 79 4.23 -8.83 17.05
N THR A 80 3.90 -7.89 16.17
CA THR A 80 3.57 -6.50 16.53
C THR A 80 2.32 -6.44 17.41
N LEU A 81 1.24 -7.14 17.03
CA LEU A 81 -0.01 -7.19 17.79
C LEU A 81 0.15 -7.87 19.15
N ASN A 82 0.98 -8.92 19.25
CA ASN A 82 1.18 -9.66 20.50
C ASN A 82 2.18 -8.99 21.46
N SER A 83 3.10 -8.17 20.93
CA SER A 83 4.19 -7.58 21.73
C SER A 83 3.87 -6.21 22.30
N LYS A 84 2.78 -5.55 21.86
CA LYS A 84 2.45 -4.16 22.20
C LYS A 84 0.95 -4.01 22.51
N PRO A 85 0.56 -3.07 23.38
CA PRO A 85 -0.83 -2.62 23.49
C PRO A 85 -1.37 -2.14 22.13
N PRO A 86 -2.69 -2.25 21.85
CA PRO A 86 -3.25 -1.94 20.53
C PRO A 86 -2.86 -0.57 19.96
N LYS A 87 -2.88 0.48 20.80
CA LYS A 87 -2.51 1.85 20.37
C LYS A 87 -1.04 1.95 19.99
N GLU A 88 -0.15 1.34 20.76
CA GLU A 88 1.29 1.32 20.46
C GLU A 88 1.60 0.46 19.24
N ALA A 89 0.92 -0.67 19.08
CA ALA A 89 1.00 -1.51 17.90
C ALA A 89 0.57 -0.74 16.64
N PHE A 90 -0.55 -0.01 16.71
CA PHE A 90 -1.05 0.84 15.65
C PHE A 90 -0.05 1.94 15.28
N LEU A 91 0.44 2.71 16.26
CA LEU A 91 1.43 3.78 16.04
C LEU A 91 2.72 3.25 15.41
N HIS A 92 3.25 2.14 15.93
CA HIS A 92 4.45 1.50 15.41
C HIS A 92 4.24 1.06 13.97
N HIS A 93 3.13 0.36 13.71
CA HIS A 93 2.81 -0.22 12.42
C HIS A 93 2.62 0.83 11.33
N PHE A 94 1.83 1.88 11.59
CA PHE A 94 1.54 2.94 10.61
C PHE A 94 2.62 4.03 10.50
N SER A 95 3.76 3.89 11.18
CA SER A 95 4.86 4.85 11.12
C SER A 95 5.45 5.04 9.71
N PHE A 96 5.22 4.10 8.78
CA PHE A 96 5.66 4.23 7.39
C PHE A 96 4.94 5.34 6.61
N LEU A 97 3.82 5.88 7.12
CA LEU A 97 3.08 7.00 6.53
C LEU A 97 3.63 8.38 6.93
N ILE A 98 4.62 8.42 7.82
CA ILE A 98 5.14 9.64 8.45
C ILE A 98 6.41 10.11 7.73
N GLU A 99 6.47 11.38 7.37
CA GLU A 99 7.67 12.03 6.83
C GLU A 99 8.08 13.28 7.65
N ALA A 100 7.18 13.84 8.46
CA ALA A 100 7.40 15.00 9.33
C ALA A 100 6.78 14.84 10.73
N GLU A 101 7.14 15.73 11.67
CA GLU A 101 6.57 15.74 13.03
C GLU A 101 5.04 15.96 13.04
N GLU A 102 4.51 16.76 12.11
CA GLU A 102 3.07 16.97 11.99
C GLU A 102 2.33 15.64 11.71
N ASP A 103 2.91 14.76 10.88
CA ASP A 103 2.31 13.48 10.55
C ASP A 103 2.24 12.55 11.78
N LYS A 104 3.22 12.65 12.69
CA LYS A 104 3.20 11.90 13.96
C LYS A 104 2.02 12.31 14.83
N GLU A 105 1.74 13.61 14.92
CA GLU A 105 0.60 14.11 15.70
C GLU A 105 -0.74 13.69 15.08
N ILE A 106 -0.85 13.66 13.75
CA ILE A 106 -2.05 13.16 13.06
C ILE A 106 -2.26 11.66 13.37
N LEU A 107 -1.21 10.85 13.22
CA LEU A 107 -1.31 9.41 13.52
C LEU A 107 -1.64 9.15 14.99
N LYS A 108 -1.11 9.98 15.90
CA LYS A 108 -1.43 9.92 17.32
C LYS A 108 -2.91 10.19 17.59
N LYS A 109 -3.51 11.22 17.00
CA LYS A 109 -4.95 11.50 17.15
C LYS A 109 -5.83 10.35 16.63
N LEU A 110 -5.45 9.73 15.52
CA LEU A 110 -6.12 8.50 15.04
C LEU A 110 -6.02 7.37 16.09
N SER A 111 -4.83 7.16 16.66
CA SER A 111 -4.61 6.15 17.71
C SER A 111 -5.39 6.43 18.99
N GLU A 112 -5.68 7.70 19.29
CA GLU A 112 -6.46 8.09 20.46
C GLU A 112 -7.92 7.64 20.34
N ASN A 113 -8.46 7.64 19.12
CA ASN A 113 -9.80 7.17 18.74
C ASN A 113 -9.87 5.67 18.40
N LEU A 114 -8.74 4.95 18.44
CA LEU A 114 -8.67 3.51 18.17
C LEU A 114 -9.47 2.71 19.20
N ILE A 115 -10.39 1.87 18.70
CA ILE A 115 -11.20 0.93 19.46
C ILE A 115 -10.49 -0.43 19.50
N SER A 116 -10.09 -0.94 18.35
CA SER A 116 -9.41 -2.22 18.22
C SER A 116 -8.39 -2.22 17.09
N PHE A 117 -7.35 -3.05 17.21
CA PHE A 117 -6.38 -3.30 16.15
C PHE A 117 -6.03 -4.78 16.15
N SER A 118 -6.36 -5.48 15.07
CA SER A 118 -6.34 -6.94 15.04
C SER A 118 -6.04 -7.49 13.65
N LEU A 119 -5.79 -8.80 13.57
CA LEU A 119 -5.60 -9.52 12.33
C LEU A 119 -6.86 -10.31 11.98
N ASN A 120 -7.43 -10.04 10.80
CA ASN A 120 -8.41 -10.93 10.18
C ASN A 120 -7.66 -12.06 9.45
N GLU A 121 -7.59 -13.25 10.06
CA GLU A 121 -6.88 -14.40 9.50
C GLU A 121 -7.54 -14.98 8.25
N LYS A 122 -8.83 -14.74 8.02
CA LYS A 122 -9.53 -15.25 6.83
C LYS A 122 -9.11 -14.48 5.58
N GLU A 123 -9.00 -13.16 5.71
CA GLU A 123 -8.68 -12.25 4.62
C GLU A 123 -7.20 -11.87 4.58
N ASN A 124 -6.43 -12.28 5.59
CA ASN A 124 -5.05 -11.86 5.81
C ASN A 124 -4.90 -10.33 5.83
N ALA A 125 -5.84 -9.63 6.47
CA ALA A 125 -5.86 -8.17 6.55
C ALA A 125 -5.70 -7.71 8.01
N LEU A 126 -4.95 -6.63 8.20
CA LEU A 126 -4.99 -5.91 9.48
C LEU A 126 -6.23 -5.03 9.51
N ILE A 127 -6.97 -5.09 10.60
CA ILE A 127 -8.20 -4.33 10.83
C ILE A 127 -7.95 -3.35 11.97
N ALA A 128 -8.10 -2.06 11.69
CA ALA A 128 -8.11 -1.02 12.72
C ALA A 128 -9.51 -0.40 12.79
N GLU A 129 -10.20 -0.63 13.90
CA GLU A 129 -11.49 -0.01 14.16
C GLU A 129 -11.26 1.31 14.89
N ILE A 130 -11.66 2.41 14.28
CA ILE A 130 -11.42 3.76 14.79
C ILE A 130 -12.76 4.48 14.90
N LYS A 131 -13.05 5.06 16.07
CA LYS A 131 -14.25 5.86 16.25
C LYS A 131 -14.23 7.08 15.33
N ILE A 132 -15.34 7.34 14.62
CA ILE A 132 -15.51 8.58 13.86
C ILE A 132 -15.93 9.69 14.81
N GLU A 133 -15.15 10.77 14.89
CA GLU A 133 -15.25 11.76 15.97
C GLU A 133 -16.58 12.50 16.01
N HIS A 134 -17.09 12.87 14.83
CA HIS A 134 -18.30 13.69 14.67
C HIS A 134 -19.60 12.86 14.54
N LEU A 135 -19.52 11.53 14.51
CA LEU A 135 -20.68 10.65 14.38
C LEU A 135 -20.91 9.79 15.62
N LYS A 136 -22.18 9.64 16.01
CA LYS A 136 -22.53 8.82 17.19
C LYS A 136 -22.63 7.36 16.80
N ASN A 137 -21.83 6.52 17.48
CA ASN A 137 -21.83 5.06 17.34
C ASN A 137 -21.40 4.56 15.95
N GLU A 138 -20.71 5.40 15.17
CA GLU A 138 -20.13 5.00 13.88
C GLU A 138 -18.62 4.89 14.00
N ASN A 139 -18.07 3.85 13.38
CA ASN A 139 -16.65 3.53 13.39
C ASN A 139 -16.17 3.35 11.95
N ALA A 140 -14.96 3.82 11.66
CA ALA A 140 -14.22 3.45 10.47
C ALA A 140 -13.52 2.11 10.73
N GLU A 141 -13.92 1.07 9.99
CA GLU A 141 -13.21 -0.21 9.98
C GLU A 141 -12.15 -0.19 8.87
N LEU A 142 -10.94 0.23 9.21
CA LEU A 142 -9.84 0.34 8.25
C LEU A 142 -9.27 -1.04 7.92
N ILE A 143 -9.51 -1.49 6.68
CA ILE A 143 -9.03 -2.76 6.13
C ILE A 143 -7.69 -2.52 5.45
N CYS A 144 -6.65 -3.17 5.97
CA CYS A 144 -5.28 -3.03 5.49
C CYS A 144 -4.81 -4.35 4.87
N HIS A 145 -4.78 -4.41 3.54
CA HIS A 145 -4.50 -5.62 2.76
C HIS A 145 -3.02 -6.01 2.76
N PRO A 146 -2.67 -7.29 2.50
CA PRO A 146 -1.29 -7.74 2.36
C PRO A 146 -0.43 -6.84 1.45
N PRO A 147 0.89 -6.77 1.70
CA PRO A 147 1.81 -6.08 0.80
C PRO A 147 1.73 -6.57 -0.65
N PHE A 148 1.87 -5.67 -1.62
CA PHE A 148 1.92 -6.07 -3.02
C PHE A 148 3.24 -6.76 -3.32
N THR A 149 3.15 -8.04 -3.65
CA THR A 149 4.35 -8.85 -3.86
C THR A 149 4.76 -8.92 -5.32
N LYS A 150 4.02 -8.44 -6.32
CA LYS A 150 4.43 -8.51 -7.75
C LYS A 150 5.23 -7.26 -8.17
N ILE A 151 5.48 -7.13 -9.49
CA ILE A 151 6.19 -6.00 -10.10
C ILE A 151 5.18 -4.90 -10.42
N PRO A 152 5.34 -3.69 -9.85
CA PRO A 152 4.51 -2.53 -10.23
C PRO A 152 4.77 -2.11 -11.68
N GLU A 153 3.77 -1.52 -12.33
CA GLU A 153 3.91 -0.94 -13.66
C GLU A 153 4.98 0.17 -13.67
N LYS A 154 5.65 0.33 -14.82
CA LYS A 154 6.66 1.39 -15.00
C LYS A 154 5.97 2.76 -14.94
N GLY A 155 6.61 3.72 -14.28
CA GLY A 155 6.13 5.11 -14.23
C GLY A 155 5.32 5.49 -12.99
N LEU A 156 4.94 4.52 -12.15
CA LEU A 156 4.21 4.79 -10.92
C LEU A 156 5.02 5.67 -9.93
N PRO A 157 4.35 6.52 -9.12
CA PRO A 157 5.02 7.31 -8.09
C PRO A 157 5.78 6.41 -7.11
N LYS A 158 7.02 6.77 -6.77
CA LYS A 158 7.86 5.94 -5.90
C LYS A 158 7.30 5.87 -4.48
N SER A 159 6.75 6.98 -3.99
CA SER A 159 6.11 7.01 -2.67
C SER A 159 4.85 6.16 -2.61
N TYR A 160 4.05 6.12 -3.68
CA TYR A 160 2.92 5.21 -3.82
C TYR A 160 3.36 3.74 -3.77
N VAL A 161 4.38 3.40 -4.56
CA VAL A 161 4.96 2.05 -4.55
C VAL A 161 5.53 1.68 -3.17
N LYS A 162 6.18 2.61 -2.45
CA LYS A 162 6.66 2.38 -1.08
C LYS A 162 5.50 1.98 -0.14
N THR A 163 4.39 2.68 -0.21
CA THR A 163 3.18 2.39 0.60
C THR A 163 2.56 1.04 0.22
N VAL A 164 2.42 0.79 -1.09
CA VAL A 164 1.88 -0.48 -1.62
C VAL A 164 2.72 -1.71 -1.20
N LYS A 165 4.02 -1.52 -0.98
CA LYS A 165 4.93 -2.56 -0.47
C LYS A 165 4.79 -2.82 1.03
N VAL A 166 3.98 -2.02 1.74
CA VAL A 166 3.57 -2.30 3.13
C VAL A 166 2.14 -2.83 3.16
N HIS A 167 1.21 -2.18 2.44
CA HIS A 167 -0.17 -2.64 2.26
C HIS A 167 -0.64 -2.38 0.84
N ASN A 168 -1.14 -3.40 0.16
CA ASN A 168 -1.76 -3.25 -1.16
C ASN A 168 -3.23 -2.84 -1.05
N GLY A 169 -3.45 -1.69 -0.41
CA GLY A 169 -4.76 -1.15 -0.13
C GLY A 169 -4.97 -0.92 1.36
N ILE A 170 -5.41 0.29 1.69
CA ILE A 170 -5.81 0.72 3.03
C ILE A 170 -7.03 1.60 2.84
N TYR A 171 -8.19 1.10 3.25
CA TYR A 171 -9.46 1.79 3.07
C TYR A 171 -10.51 1.33 4.07
N PHE A 172 -11.59 2.10 4.22
CA PHE A 172 -12.80 1.69 4.92
C PHE A 172 -14.03 2.11 4.11
N GLU A 173 -15.17 1.47 4.35
CA GLU A 173 -16.44 1.85 3.72
C GLU A 173 -17.10 3.01 4.48
N ASP A 174 -17.42 4.09 3.79
CA ASP A 174 -17.96 5.31 4.38
C ASP A 174 -19.48 5.31 4.45
N LEU A 175 -20.04 4.51 5.36
CA LEU A 175 -21.48 4.53 5.69
C LEU A 175 -22.40 4.28 4.48
N GLY A 176 -21.93 3.52 3.49
CA GLY A 176 -22.63 3.25 2.23
C GLY A 176 -22.47 4.31 1.14
N GLY A 177 -21.61 5.31 1.37
CA GLY A 177 -21.22 6.33 0.42
C GLY A 177 -20.00 5.98 -0.42
N GLY A 178 -19.56 4.71 -0.45
CA GLY A 178 -18.31 4.31 -1.12
C GLY A 178 -17.12 4.27 -0.17
N SER A 179 -15.95 3.95 -0.70
CA SER A 179 -14.76 3.72 0.12
C SER A 179 -13.94 4.99 0.32
N ILE A 180 -13.25 5.06 1.45
CA ILE A 180 -12.25 6.11 1.73
C ILE A 180 -10.90 5.45 1.93
N GLY A 181 -9.94 5.81 1.09
CA GLY A 181 -8.59 5.26 1.08
C GLY A 181 -8.15 4.84 -0.31
N PHE A 182 -7.13 3.99 -0.40
CA PHE A 182 -6.62 3.52 -1.69
C PHE A 182 -6.72 2.00 -1.79
N PHE A 183 -6.88 1.50 -3.02
CA PHE A 183 -7.01 0.06 -3.30
C PHE A 183 -5.72 -0.63 -3.76
N GLY A 184 -4.64 0.13 -3.90
CA GLY A 184 -3.32 -0.38 -4.28
C GLY A 184 -3.24 -0.75 -5.75
N LEU A 185 -2.56 -1.87 -6.04
CA LEU A 185 -2.27 -2.35 -7.39
C LEU A 185 -3.02 -3.65 -7.70
N ASP A 186 -3.44 -3.77 -8.96
CA ASP A 186 -4.03 -4.99 -9.51
C ASP A 186 -2.99 -6.09 -9.77
N GLU A 187 -3.44 -7.24 -10.29
CA GLU A 187 -2.56 -8.36 -10.58
C GLU A 187 -1.48 -8.09 -11.64
N LYS A 188 -1.68 -7.08 -12.48
CA LYS A 188 -0.76 -6.63 -13.53
C LYS A 188 0.18 -5.52 -13.02
N GLY A 189 0.01 -5.06 -11.78
CA GLY A 189 0.78 -3.98 -11.19
C GLY A 189 0.32 -2.59 -11.58
N LYS A 190 -0.89 -2.45 -12.14
CA LYS A 190 -1.54 -1.17 -12.44
C LYS A 190 -2.31 -0.67 -11.23
N ILE A 191 -2.52 0.65 -11.13
CA ILE A 191 -3.38 1.22 -10.08
C ILE A 191 -4.77 0.61 -10.17
N ASN A 192 -5.26 0.10 -9.04
CA ASN A 192 -6.66 -0.25 -8.89
C ASN A 192 -7.42 1.04 -8.55
N ALA A 193 -8.08 1.61 -9.56
CA ALA A 193 -8.79 2.88 -9.48
C ALA A 193 -10.20 2.76 -8.85
N GLY A 194 -10.62 1.55 -8.49
CA GLY A 194 -11.90 1.35 -7.82
C GLY A 194 -13.10 1.62 -8.72
N GLY A 195 -14.03 2.43 -8.21
CA GLY A 195 -15.22 2.90 -8.94
C GLY A 195 -14.99 4.13 -9.82
N TRP A 196 -13.74 4.57 -9.99
CA TRP A 196 -13.41 5.70 -10.85
C TRP A 196 -13.65 5.40 -12.34
N GLU A 197 -14.38 6.30 -12.99
CA GLU A 197 -14.62 6.31 -14.44
C GLU A 197 -14.06 7.61 -15.02
N PRO A 198 -12.95 7.58 -15.81
CA PRO A 198 -12.29 8.77 -16.33
C PRO A 198 -13.19 9.71 -17.14
N GLU A 199 -14.21 9.17 -17.79
CA GLU A 199 -15.21 9.91 -18.55
C GLU A 199 -15.94 10.96 -17.71
N ALA A 200 -16.00 10.81 -16.39
CA ALA A 200 -16.55 11.82 -15.49
C ALA A 200 -15.89 13.19 -15.71
N ILE A 201 -14.58 13.25 -15.99
CA ILE A 201 -13.88 14.52 -16.27
C ILE A 201 -14.49 15.24 -17.50
N GLU A 202 -15.01 14.52 -18.48
CA GLU A 202 -15.62 15.08 -19.68
C GLU A 202 -17.04 15.63 -19.41
N GLU A 203 -17.67 15.22 -18.30
CA GLU A 203 -19.01 15.66 -17.90
C GLU A 203 -18.99 16.99 -17.12
N GLY A 204 -17.86 17.34 -16.50
CA GLY A 204 -17.67 18.59 -15.74
C GLY A 204 -17.19 19.78 -16.58
N ASP A 205 -17.15 20.97 -15.98
CA ASP A 205 -16.64 22.21 -16.62
C ASP A 205 -15.09 22.24 -16.64
N ASN A 206 -14.51 21.34 -17.45
CA ASN A 206 -13.07 21.06 -17.47
C ASN A 206 -12.39 21.41 -18.80
N GLU A 207 -12.96 22.31 -19.61
CA GLU A 207 -12.46 22.62 -20.97
C GLU A 207 -10.96 22.97 -20.97
N GLU A 208 -10.50 23.82 -20.04
CA GLU A 208 -9.08 24.19 -19.93
C GLU A 208 -8.18 23.00 -19.57
N PHE A 209 -8.66 22.09 -18.72
CA PHE A 209 -7.91 20.91 -18.31
C PHE A 209 -7.82 19.89 -19.45
N LEU A 210 -8.93 19.65 -20.16
CA LEU A 210 -9.00 18.77 -21.33
C LEU A 210 -8.09 19.28 -22.46
N GLU A 211 -8.14 20.59 -22.77
CA GLU A 211 -7.24 21.20 -23.76
C GLU A 211 -5.77 21.04 -23.36
N ALA A 212 -5.45 21.16 -22.05
CA ALA A 212 -4.10 20.98 -21.55
C ALA A 212 -3.60 19.53 -21.64
N LEU A 213 -4.48 18.53 -21.49
CA LEU A 213 -4.18 17.11 -21.74
C LEU A 213 -3.89 16.88 -23.22
N GLU A 214 -4.78 17.31 -24.11
CA GLU A 214 -4.62 17.15 -25.56
C GLU A 214 -3.33 17.78 -26.09
N ASN A 215 -3.00 18.98 -25.61
CA ASN A 215 -1.75 19.69 -25.96
C ASN A 215 -0.48 18.91 -25.57
N LYS A 216 -0.59 17.92 -24.69
CA LYS A 216 0.49 17.02 -24.27
C LYS A 216 0.36 15.60 -24.79
N GLU A 217 -0.58 15.34 -25.71
CA GLU A 217 -0.88 14.01 -26.23
C GLU A 217 -1.33 13.03 -25.12
N LEU A 218 -2.05 13.55 -24.13
CA LEU A 218 -2.65 12.79 -23.02
C LEU A 218 -4.17 12.75 -23.15
N SER A 219 -4.82 11.82 -22.45
CA SER A 219 -6.28 11.77 -22.30
C SER A 219 -6.69 11.70 -20.82
N VAL A 220 -8.01 11.67 -20.56
CA VAL A 220 -8.56 11.51 -19.21
C VAL A 220 -8.09 10.21 -18.52
N GLU A 221 -7.75 9.19 -19.31
CA GLU A 221 -7.18 7.91 -18.84
C GLU A 221 -5.80 8.08 -18.17
N ASP A 222 -5.07 9.15 -18.50
CA ASP A 222 -3.77 9.44 -17.91
C ASP A 222 -3.88 10.10 -16.52
N ALA A 223 -5.11 10.35 -16.03
CA ALA A 223 -5.40 10.87 -14.69
C ALA A 223 -6.07 9.79 -13.79
N PRO A 224 -5.38 8.70 -13.43
CA PRO A 224 -5.97 7.63 -12.63
C PRO A 224 -6.31 8.09 -11.21
N CYS A 225 -7.43 7.58 -10.68
CA CYS A 225 -7.75 7.69 -9.26
C CYS A 225 -6.71 6.95 -8.42
N ILE A 226 -6.15 7.66 -7.43
CA ILE A 226 -5.13 7.14 -6.51
C ILE A 226 -5.72 6.93 -5.10
N ILE A 227 -6.73 7.71 -4.69
CA ILE A 227 -7.45 7.57 -3.43
C ILE A 227 -8.94 7.82 -3.69
N GLU A 228 -9.80 6.92 -3.26
CA GLU A 228 -11.24 7.16 -3.15
C GLU A 228 -11.56 7.97 -1.89
N PHE A 229 -12.55 8.84 -2.01
CA PHE A 229 -13.07 9.64 -0.91
C PHE A 229 -14.60 9.60 -0.89
N GLY A 230 -15.14 8.44 -0.49
CA GLY A 230 -16.57 8.19 -0.53
C GLY A 230 -17.02 8.09 -1.99
N GLN A 231 -17.89 9.00 -2.42
CA GLN A 231 -18.32 9.09 -3.80
C GLN A 231 -17.35 9.92 -4.65
N ASN A 232 -16.39 10.61 -4.04
CA ASN A 232 -15.47 11.52 -4.72
C ASN A 232 -14.10 10.85 -4.93
N TRP A 233 -13.24 11.48 -5.74
CA TRP A 233 -11.97 10.88 -6.12
C TRP A 233 -10.81 11.87 -6.04
N ILE A 234 -9.66 11.34 -5.64
CA ILE A 234 -8.38 12.06 -5.67
C ILE A 234 -7.52 11.39 -6.74
N LEU A 235 -7.22 12.15 -7.79
CA LEU A 235 -6.53 11.65 -8.97
C LEU A 235 -5.05 12.03 -8.96
N SER A 236 -4.28 11.27 -9.73
CA SER A 236 -2.94 11.70 -10.17
C SER A 236 -3.06 12.79 -11.23
N ASP A 237 -2.39 13.92 -11.06
CA ASP A 237 -2.28 14.97 -12.08
C ASP A 237 -1.17 14.61 -13.08
N PRO A 238 -1.47 14.31 -14.36
CA PRO A 238 -0.44 14.01 -15.35
C PRO A 238 0.27 15.26 -15.90
N LEU A 239 -0.30 16.45 -15.68
CA LEU A 239 0.20 17.71 -16.22
C LEU A 239 1.19 18.40 -15.29
N LYS A 240 1.06 18.19 -13.97
CA LYS A 240 1.87 18.85 -12.94
C LYS A 240 2.61 17.87 -12.04
N LYS A 241 3.65 18.37 -11.38
CA LYS A 241 4.46 17.60 -10.42
C LYS A 241 4.56 18.30 -9.08
N THR A 242 4.64 17.51 -8.03
CA THR A 242 4.95 17.95 -6.66
C THR A 242 6.41 18.39 -6.54
N ILE A 243 6.79 18.94 -5.38
CA ILE A 243 8.19 19.25 -5.06
C ILE A 243 9.10 18.01 -5.08
N HIS A 244 8.49 16.82 -4.92
CA HIS A 244 9.16 15.52 -4.92
C HIS A 244 9.32 14.93 -6.33
N LYS A 245 8.90 15.67 -7.37
CA LYS A 245 8.94 15.26 -8.78
C LYS A 245 8.06 14.05 -9.10
N GLU A 246 7.07 13.80 -8.27
CA GLU A 246 5.96 12.85 -8.51
C GLU A 246 4.75 13.61 -9.04
N PRO A 247 3.77 12.95 -9.70
CA PRO A 247 2.52 13.57 -10.12
C PRO A 247 1.87 14.37 -8.98
N ALA A 248 1.31 15.54 -9.31
CA ALA A 248 0.49 16.31 -8.36
C ALA A 248 -0.87 15.62 -8.14
N TYR A 249 -1.75 16.24 -7.36
CA TYR A 249 -3.04 15.65 -6.99
C TYR A 249 -4.20 16.55 -7.40
N LEU A 250 -5.21 15.92 -7.98
CA LEU A 250 -6.47 16.53 -8.34
C LEU A 250 -7.57 15.96 -7.44
N PHE A 251 -8.64 16.72 -7.25
CA PHE A 251 -9.88 16.27 -6.67
C PHE A 251 -10.98 16.37 -7.73
N VAL A 252 -11.87 15.40 -7.75
CA VAL A 252 -13.09 15.40 -8.56
C VAL A 252 -14.24 14.98 -7.66
N SER A 253 -15.27 15.82 -7.59
CA SER A 253 -16.53 15.51 -6.93
C SER A 253 -17.44 14.72 -7.87
N HIS A 254 -18.18 13.75 -7.34
CA HIS A 254 -19.24 13.10 -8.12
C HIS A 254 -20.40 14.06 -8.45
N GLU A 255 -20.55 15.17 -7.74
CA GLU A 255 -21.69 16.06 -7.95
C GLU A 255 -21.57 16.93 -9.21
N ASP A 256 -20.39 17.50 -9.45
CA ASP A 256 -20.13 18.45 -10.54
C ASP A 256 -19.09 17.96 -11.55
N CYS A 257 -18.35 16.90 -11.21
CA CYS A 257 -17.25 16.36 -11.98
C CYS A 257 -16.13 17.38 -12.31
N GLU A 258 -16.05 18.49 -11.58
CA GLU A 258 -15.03 19.51 -11.81
C GLU A 258 -13.66 19.07 -11.28
N VAL A 259 -12.62 19.30 -12.07
CA VAL A 259 -11.23 18.97 -11.73
C VAL A 259 -10.60 20.11 -10.96
N VAL A 260 -10.38 19.90 -9.67
CA VAL A 260 -9.76 20.88 -8.78
C VAL A 260 -8.34 20.43 -8.39
N THR A 261 -7.34 21.31 -8.50
CA THR A 261 -5.99 21.00 -8.02
C THR A 261 -5.90 21.11 -6.49
N ILE A 262 -5.47 20.04 -5.81
CA ILE A 262 -5.21 20.05 -4.36
C ILE A 262 -3.82 20.65 -4.08
N LYS A 263 -3.73 21.98 -4.07
CA LYS A 263 -2.42 22.68 -4.07
C LYS A 263 -1.56 22.31 -2.87
N LYS A 264 -2.18 22.13 -1.70
CA LYS A 264 -1.49 21.81 -0.45
C LYS A 264 -0.89 20.39 -0.45
N ALA A 265 -1.39 19.48 -1.30
CA ALA A 265 -0.83 18.14 -1.45
C ALA A 265 0.58 18.16 -2.08
N ASN A 266 0.93 19.20 -2.83
CA ASN A 266 2.19 19.28 -3.60
C ASN A 266 3.47 19.26 -2.76
N GLN A 267 3.37 19.45 -1.43
CA GLN A 267 4.50 19.38 -0.51
C GLN A 267 4.72 17.98 0.09
N PHE A 268 3.78 17.06 -0.11
CA PHE A 268 3.75 15.76 0.55
C PHE A 268 4.06 14.62 -0.41
N LEU A 269 4.56 13.52 0.15
CA LEU A 269 4.59 12.21 -0.50
C LEU A 269 3.24 11.50 -0.29
N PHE A 270 3.00 10.41 -1.01
CA PHE A 270 1.73 9.69 -0.95
C PHE A 270 1.31 9.25 0.47
N GLY A 271 2.25 8.73 1.27
CA GLY A 271 1.95 8.26 2.64
C GLY A 271 1.32 9.35 3.53
N PRO A 272 1.97 10.52 3.68
CA PRO A 272 1.39 11.65 4.42
C PRO A 272 0.08 12.19 3.85
N ILE A 273 -0.18 12.06 2.54
CA ILE A 273 -1.46 12.42 1.92
C ILE A 273 -2.55 11.44 2.35
N LEU A 274 -2.31 10.14 2.21
CA LEU A 274 -3.23 9.09 2.66
C LEU A 274 -3.58 9.25 4.15
N LEU A 275 -2.58 9.52 4.99
CA LEU A 275 -2.80 9.76 6.42
C LEU A 275 -3.74 10.95 6.67
N ARG A 276 -3.54 12.07 5.94
CA ARG A 276 -4.39 13.26 6.03
C ARG A 276 -5.81 12.99 5.53
N VAL A 277 -5.97 12.25 4.43
CA VAL A 277 -7.30 11.91 3.89
C VAL A 277 -8.10 11.05 4.87
N LEU A 278 -7.47 9.99 5.42
CA LEU A 278 -8.09 9.16 6.45
C LEU A 278 -8.44 9.97 7.70
N ALA A 279 -7.50 10.79 8.19
CA ALA A 279 -7.72 11.63 9.35
C ALA A 279 -8.78 12.71 9.11
N GLN A 280 -8.84 13.28 7.91
CA GLN A 280 -9.81 14.30 7.54
C GLN A 280 -11.23 13.76 7.72
N ARG A 281 -11.50 12.57 7.16
CA ARG A 281 -12.81 11.93 7.36
C ARG A 281 -13.04 11.50 8.80
N ILE A 282 -12.10 10.79 9.41
CA ILE A 282 -12.34 10.13 10.70
C ILE A 282 -12.41 11.14 11.86
N LEU A 283 -11.55 12.15 11.84
CA LEU A 283 -11.39 13.12 12.93
C LEU A 283 -12.09 14.46 12.67
N ASP A 284 -12.70 14.66 11.50
CA ASP A 284 -13.32 15.93 11.10
C ASP A 284 -12.32 17.11 11.12
N ILE A 285 -11.11 16.87 10.60
CA ILE A 285 -10.04 17.88 10.55
C ILE A 285 -9.75 18.24 9.09
N GLU A 286 -9.95 19.50 8.72
CA GLU A 286 -9.65 19.97 7.37
C GLU A 286 -8.14 20.06 7.11
N PHE A 287 -7.64 19.18 6.25
CA PHE A 287 -6.28 19.25 5.72
C PHE A 287 -6.27 19.79 4.29
N PHE A 288 -7.24 19.36 3.48
CA PHE A 288 -7.44 19.74 2.08
C PHE A 288 -8.87 20.25 1.95
N SER A 289 -9.02 21.56 1.80
CA SER A 289 -10.33 22.22 1.70
C SER A 289 -11.09 21.80 0.44
N GLU A 290 -10.36 21.42 -0.60
CA GLU A 290 -10.92 20.97 -1.89
C GLU A 290 -11.63 19.62 -1.80
N ILE A 291 -11.41 18.82 -0.75
CA ILE A 291 -11.97 17.45 -0.66
C ILE A 291 -13.39 17.42 -0.04
N TYR A 292 -13.84 18.55 0.51
CA TYR A 292 -15.20 18.74 1.05
C TYR A 292 -16.00 19.81 0.31
N SER A 293 -15.43 20.40 -0.75
CA SER A 293 -16.09 21.40 -1.58
C SER A 293 -17.11 20.77 -2.50
#